data_AF-A0A8T4QZW6-F1
#
_entry.id   AF-A0A8T4QZW6-F1
#
_cell.length_a   1.000
_cell.length_b   1.000
_cell.length_c   1.000
_cell.angle_alpha   90.00
_cell.angle_beta   90.00
_cell.angle_gamma   90.00
#
_symmetry.space_group_name_H-M   'P 1'
#
loop_
_entity.id
_entity.type
_entity.pdbx_description
1 polymer ?
#
loop_
_entity_poly.entity_id
_entity_poly.type
_entity_poly.pdbx_seq_one_letter_code
_entity_poly.pdbx_strand_id
1 'polypeptide(L)'
;MEAIQFSGLNDLNDDDKEVLNQVCANCYDKVKMLLHKEQTTVNVNIKTFRQKGDKKKYSVTLRAMAPATPSFRSSSYNWILANALHEAFNKLEHEIRRELKK
;
A
#
# COMPACT_ATOMS: atom_id res chain seq x y z
N MET A 1 18.11 -1.97 -5.73
CA MET A 1 17.41 -2.81 -4.72
C MET A 1 15.95 -2.47 -4.81
N GLU A 2 15.16 -3.42 -5.30
CA GLU A 2 13.70 -3.36 -5.26
C GLU A 2 13.28 -3.73 -3.83
N ALA A 3 12.44 -2.91 -3.20
CA ALA A 3 12.09 -3.13 -1.80
C ALA A 3 10.62 -2.80 -1.56
N ILE A 4 9.82 -3.83 -1.29
CA ILE A 4 8.56 -3.68 -0.58
C ILE A 4 8.90 -3.79 0.91
N GLN A 5 8.62 -2.73 1.67
CA GLN A 5 8.80 -2.75 3.11
C GLN A 5 7.45 -2.83 3.79
N PHE A 6 7.23 -3.88 4.56
CA PHE A 6 6.02 -4.03 5.35
C PHE A 6 6.25 -3.54 6.78
N SER A 7 5.28 -2.82 7.33
CA SER A 7 5.29 -2.32 8.70
C SER A 7 3.93 -2.58 9.36
N GLY A 8 3.93 -2.96 10.64
CA GLY A 8 2.70 -3.19 11.40
C GLY A 8 2.00 -4.53 11.13
N LEU A 9 2.77 -5.56 10.75
CA LEU A 9 2.25 -6.92 10.51
C LEU A 9 1.82 -7.68 11.77
N ASN A 10 2.21 -7.20 12.95
CA ASN A 10 2.03 -7.91 14.22
C ASN A 10 0.55 -8.15 14.58
N ASP A 11 -0.37 -7.32 14.09
CA ASP A 11 -1.79 -7.41 14.39
C ASP A 11 -2.60 -8.20 13.32
N LEU A 12 -1.92 -8.71 12.28
CA LEU A 12 -2.51 -9.46 11.18
C LEU A 12 -2.45 -10.96 11.44
N ASN A 13 -3.55 -11.64 11.15
CA ASN A 13 -3.59 -13.10 11.13
C ASN A 13 -2.87 -13.64 9.88
N ASP A 14 -2.61 -14.94 9.82
CA ASP A 14 -1.87 -15.52 8.70
C ASP A 14 -2.63 -15.41 7.36
N ASP A 15 -3.97 -15.54 7.37
CA ASP A 15 -4.82 -15.27 6.19
C ASP A 15 -4.66 -13.83 5.69
N ASP A 16 -4.65 -12.86 6.61
CA ASP A 16 -4.49 -11.44 6.30
C ASP A 16 -3.10 -11.15 5.70
N LYS A 17 -2.05 -11.84 6.16
CA LYS A 17 -0.69 -11.72 5.59
C LYS A 17 -0.61 -12.30 4.19
N GLU A 18 -1.31 -13.40 3.92
CA GLU A 18 -1.35 -13.99 2.59
C GLU A 18 -2.04 -13.05 1.59
N VAL A 19 -3.20 -12.50 1.97
CA VAL A 19 -3.91 -11.46 1.19
C VAL A 19 -3.01 -10.25 0.97
N LEU A 20 -2.31 -9.79 2.01
CA LEU A 20 -1.39 -8.66 1.90
C LEU A 20 -0.30 -8.92 0.85
N ASN A 21 0.37 -10.07 0.94
CA ASN A 21 1.45 -10.41 0.02
C ASN A 21 0.95 -10.50 -1.43
N GLN A 22 -0.20 -11.14 -1.66
CA GLN A 22 -0.79 -11.26 -2.99
C GLN A 22 -1.17 -9.88 -3.57
N VAL A 23 -1.85 -9.04 -2.80
CA VAL A 23 -2.27 -7.71 -3.27
C VAL A 23 -1.06 -6.80 -3.49
N CYS A 24 -0.09 -6.81 -2.57
CA CYS A 24 1.11 -5.99 -2.70
C CYS A 24 1.99 -6.42 -3.87
N ALA A 25 2.15 -7.72 -4.14
CA ALA A 25 2.90 -8.19 -5.31
C ALA A 25 2.26 -7.66 -6.62
N ASN A 26 0.96 -7.88 -6.80
CA ASN A 26 0.23 -7.45 -7.99
C ASN A 26 0.23 -5.92 -8.18
N CYS A 27 0.12 -5.17 -7.07
CA CYS A 27 0.10 -3.71 -7.14
C CYS A 27 1.49 -3.09 -7.25
N TYR A 28 2.53 -3.75 -6.74
CA TYR A 28 3.91 -3.29 -6.87
C TYR A 28 4.35 -3.21 -8.33
N ASP A 29 4.07 -4.25 -9.12
CA ASP A 29 4.39 -4.26 -10.55
C ASP A 29 3.72 -3.10 -11.29
N LYS A 30 2.47 -2.79 -10.95
CA LYS A 30 1.76 -1.63 -11.53
C LYS A 30 2.44 -0.31 -11.17
N VAL A 31 2.83 -0.12 -9.91
CA VAL A 31 3.52 1.11 -9.47
C VAL A 31 4.90 1.22 -10.14
N LYS A 32 5.63 0.12 -10.26
CA LYS A 32 6.92 0.06 -10.97
C LYS A 32 6.76 0.45 -12.45
N MET A 33 5.75 -0.11 -13.12
CA MET A 33 5.42 0.24 -14.50
C MET A 33 5.06 1.72 -14.64
N LEU A 34 4.26 2.28 -13.74
CA LEU A 34 3.85 3.69 -13.79
C LEU A 34 5.02 4.67 -13.62
N LEU A 35 5.97 4.35 -12.73
CA LEU A 35 7.11 5.22 -12.46
C LEU A 35 8.24 5.05 -13.48
N HIS A 36 8.24 3.99 -14.30
CA HIS A 36 9.33 3.63 -15.22
C HIS A 36 10.72 3.63 -14.56
N LYS A 37 10.80 3.31 -13.26
CA LYS A 37 12.04 3.26 -12.48
C LYS A 37 12.19 1.89 -11.81
N GLU A 38 13.33 1.25 -12.03
CA GLU A 38 13.68 -0.03 -11.40
C GLU A 38 14.03 0.11 -9.91
N GLN A 39 14.34 1.32 -9.44
CA GLN A 39 14.69 1.58 -8.03
C GLN A 39 13.48 2.11 -7.25
N THR A 40 12.31 1.50 -7.44
CA THR A 40 11.09 1.89 -6.72
C THR A 40 10.99 1.16 -5.38
N THR A 41 10.90 1.93 -4.30
CA THR A 41 10.63 1.42 -2.94
C THR A 41 9.19 1.73 -2.56
N VAL A 42 8.45 0.72 -2.11
CA VAL A 42 7.07 0.88 -1.63
C VAL A 42 6.99 0.45 -0.17
N ASN A 43 6.67 1.40 0.70
CA ASN A 43 6.44 1.14 2.11
C ASN A 43 4.95 0.98 2.37
N VAL A 44 4.57 -0.18 2.92
CA VAL A 44 3.21 -0.56 3.25
C VAL A 44 3.09 -0.62 4.78
N ASN A 45 2.40 0.35 5.36
CA ASN A 45 2.17 0.41 6.80
C ASN A 45 0.72 0.07 7.11
N ILE A 46 0.51 -0.94 7.94
CA ILE A 46 -0.80 -1.44 8.32
C ILE A 46 -0.99 -1.21 9.81
N LYS A 47 -2.11 -0.59 10.17
CA LYS A 47 -2.52 -0.42 11.56
C LYS A 47 -3.93 -0.98 11.72
N THR A 48 -4.14 -1.75 12.78
CA THR A 48 -5.49 -2.18 13.16
C THR A 48 -6.00 -1.31 14.29
N PHE A 49 -7.27 -0.92 14.20
CA PHE A 49 -7.97 -0.18 15.23
C PHE A 49 -9.12 -1.05 15.73
N ARG A 50 -9.12 -1.39 17.02
CA ARG A 50 -10.25 -2.05 17.67
C ARG A 50 -11.31 -1.00 18.00
N GLN A 51 -12.52 -1.15 17.48
CA GLN A 51 -13.70 -0.51 18.06
C GLN A 51 -14.49 -1.56 18.85
N LYS A 52 -15.28 -1.13 19.85
CA LYS A 52 -16.10 -2.00 20.72
C LYS A 52 -16.74 -3.16 19.92
N GLY A 53 -16.38 -4.40 20.24
CA GLY A 53 -16.84 -5.64 19.59
C GLY A 53 -15.71 -6.43 18.92
N ASP A 54 -16.06 -7.47 18.14
CA ASP A 54 -15.12 -8.35 17.42
C ASP A 54 -14.64 -7.79 16.05
N LYS A 55 -15.11 -6.59 15.66
CA LYS A 55 -14.78 -6.00 14.36
C LYS A 55 -13.52 -5.14 14.44
N LYS A 56 -12.51 -5.50 13.66
CA LYS A 56 -11.27 -4.72 13.47
C LYS A 56 -11.44 -3.78 12.28
N LYS A 57 -10.99 -2.52 12.42
CA LYS A 57 -10.86 -1.59 11.30
C LYS A 57 -9.40 -1.51 10.89
N TYR A 58 -9.12 -1.74 9.61
CA TYR A 58 -7.78 -1.67 9.04
C TYR A 58 -7.52 -0.27 8.50
N SER A 59 -6.34 0.24 8.78
CA SER A 59 -5.80 1.48 8.25
C SER A 59 -4.54 1.16 7.47
N VAL A 60 -4.57 1.38 6.16
CA VAL A 60 -3.43 1.13 5.28
C VAL A 60 -2.87 2.47 4.86
N THR A 61 -1.55 2.65 5.03
CA THR A 61 -0.81 3.78 4.49
C THR A 61 0.27 3.27 3.56
N LEU A 62 0.25 3.76 2.32
CA LEU A 62 1.27 3.44 1.32
C LEU A 62 2.15 4.65 1.10
N ARG A 63 3.44 4.40 0.88
CA ARG A 63 4.40 5.41 0.42
C ARG A 63 5.26 4.83 -0.68
N ALA A 64 5.22 5.41 -1.87
CA ALA A 64 6.11 5.06 -2.98
C ALA A 64 7.22 6.11 -3.12
N MET A 65 8.45 5.64 -3.30
CA MET A 65 9.64 6.46 -3.44
C MET A 65 10.48 5.93 -4.59
N ALA A 66 10.93 6.82 -5.47
CA ALA A 66 11.84 6.50 -6.56
C ALA A 66 12.88 7.62 -6.73
N PRO A 67 14.09 7.32 -7.27
CA PRO A 67 15.11 8.33 -7.50
C PRO A 67 14.62 9.46 -8.41
N ALA A 68 15.02 10.69 -8.08
CA ALA A 68 14.68 11.90 -8.84
C ALA A 68 13.16 12.10 -9.07
N THR A 69 12.33 11.52 -8.21
CA THR A 69 10.85 11.61 -8.27
C THR A 69 10.34 12.01 -6.89
N PRO A 70 9.30 12.87 -6.78
CA PRO A 70 8.67 13.13 -5.49
C PRO A 70 8.14 11.83 -4.86
N SER A 71 8.14 11.76 -3.54
CA SER A 71 7.52 10.65 -2.82
C SER A 71 6.00 10.77 -2.86
N PHE A 72 5.31 9.69 -3.21
CA PHE A 72 3.85 9.63 -3.23
C PHE A 72 3.32 8.95 -1.98
N ARG A 73 2.17 9.39 -1.48
CA ARG A 73 1.61 8.84 -0.25
C ARG A 73 0.09 8.79 -0.32
N SER A 74 -0.44 7.58 -0.13
CA SER A 74 -1.87 7.37 0.00
C SER A 74 -2.24 6.71 1.31
N SER A 75 -3.50 6.87 1.70
CA SER A 75 -4.07 6.14 2.84
C SER A 75 -5.53 5.78 2.62
N SER A 76 -5.95 4.70 3.24
CA SER A 76 -7.32 4.19 3.21
C SER A 76 -7.66 3.53 4.54
N TYR A 77 -8.96 3.40 4.80
CA TYR A 77 -9.48 2.78 6.00
C TYR A 77 -10.66 1.90 5.62
N ASN A 78 -10.60 0.61 5.96
CA ASN A 78 -11.69 -0.31 5.65
C ASN A 78 -11.81 -1.39 6.74
N TRP A 79 -12.97 -2.03 6.83
CA TRP A 79 -13.19 -3.18 7.70
C TRP A 79 -12.59 -4.47 7.12
N ILE A 80 -12.33 -4.49 5.81
CA ILE A 80 -11.70 -5.60 5.10
C ILE A 80 -10.33 -5.14 4.60
N LEU A 81 -9.27 -5.86 4.97
CA LEU A 81 -7.89 -5.52 4.62
C LEU A 81 -7.67 -5.41 3.12
N ALA A 82 -8.17 -6.38 2.35
CA ALA A 82 -8.06 -6.38 0.89
C ALA A 82 -8.62 -5.09 0.27
N ASN A 83 -9.80 -4.66 0.71
CA ASN A 83 -10.43 -3.42 0.22
C ASN A 83 -9.61 -2.19 0.61
N ALA A 84 -9.10 -2.13 1.84
CA ALA A 84 -8.21 -1.04 2.25
C ALA A 84 -6.96 -0.98 1.35
N LEU A 85 -6.30 -2.12 1.11
CA LEU A 85 -5.12 -2.19 0.25
C LEU A 85 -5.43 -1.71 -1.17
N HIS A 86 -6.47 -2.25 -1.81
CA HIS A 86 -6.86 -1.85 -3.16
C HIS A 86 -7.20 -0.37 -3.25
N GLU A 87 -7.97 0.17 -2.30
CA GLU A 87 -8.28 1.60 -2.26
C GLU A 87 -7.02 2.47 -2.09
N ALA A 88 -6.09 2.08 -1.21
CA ALA A 88 -4.86 2.81 -1.01
C ALA A 88 -4.00 2.79 -2.28
N PHE A 89 -3.86 1.64 -2.94
CA PHE A 89 -3.09 1.52 -4.18
C PHE A 89 -3.73 2.32 -5.32
N ASN A 90 -5.04 2.25 -5.50
CA ASN A 90 -5.74 3.04 -6.52
C ASN A 90 -5.54 4.54 -6.30
N LYS A 91 -5.61 5.01 -5.04
CA LYS A 91 -5.31 6.41 -4.72
C LYS A 91 -3.86 6.78 -5.04
N LEU A 92 -2.92 5.90 -4.74
CA LEU A 92 -1.49 6.11 -5.02
C LEU A 92 -1.23 6.18 -6.53
N GLU A 93 -1.82 5.28 -7.30
CA GLU A 93 -1.75 5.26 -8.75
C GLU A 93 -2.32 6.55 -9.36
N HIS A 94 -3.48 7.01 -8.87
CA HIS A 94 -4.06 8.28 -9.31
C HIS A 94 -3.15 9.47 -8.98
N GLU A 95 -2.52 9.48 -7.82
CA GLU A 95 -1.57 10.53 -7.42
C GLU A 95 -0.34 10.54 -8.33
N ILE A 96 0.26 9.37 -8.59
CA ILE A 96 1.40 9.21 -9.50
C ILE A 96 1.02 9.69 -10.91
N ARG A 97 -0.09 9.21 -11.46
CA ARG A 97 -0.56 9.60 -12.80
C ARG A 97 -0.83 11.10 -12.91
N ARG A 98 -1.36 11.72 -11.85
CA ARG A 98 -1.65 13.15 -11.81
C ARG A 98 -0.38 13.99 -11.85
N GLU A 99 0.64 13.60 -11.11
CA GLU A 99 1.91 14.34 -11.05
C GLU A 99 2.79 14.07 -12.27
N LEU A 100 2.77 12.86 -12.85
CA LEU A 100 3.50 12.56 -14.10
C LEU A 100 2.87 13.18 -15.35
N LYS A 101 1.59 13.59 -15.29
CA LYS A 101 0.90 14.29 -16.40
C LYS A 101 1.13 15.81 -16.39
N LYS A 102 1.71 16.38 -15.33
CA LYS A 102 2.13 17.78 -15.30
C LYS A 102 3.48 17.94 -15.97
#